data_AF-A0A840C9I2-F1
#
_entry.id   AF-A0A840C9I2-F1
#
_cell.length_a   1.000
_cell.length_b   1.000
_cell.length_c   1.000
_cell.angle_alpha   90.00
_cell.angle_beta   90.00
_cell.angle_gamma   90.00
#
_symmetry.space_group_name_H-M   'P 1'
#
loop_
_entity.id
_entity.type
_entity.pdbx_description
1 polymer ?
#
loop_
_entity_poly.entity_id
_entity_poly.type
_entity_poly.pdbx_seq_one_letter_code
_entity_poly.pdbx_strand_id
1 'polypeptide(L)'
;MARASITTVEENDAPPGERRVRAKLDTIADVRREMAKLYRMARSETLDVQDAARLANILMLIGRLIEGGELEKRLEALEGRI
;
A
#
# COMPACT_ATOMS: atom_id res chain seq x y z
N MET A 1 23.48 -49.42 -31.66
CA MET A 1 22.44 -48.80 -30.84
C MET A 1 23.10 -48.22 -29.60
N ALA A 2 23.38 -46.92 -29.59
CA ALA A 2 24.02 -46.24 -28.47
C ALA A 2 23.47 -44.82 -28.39
N ARG A 3 22.82 -44.50 -27.28
CA ARG A 3 23.02 -43.27 -26.50
C ARG A 3 21.96 -43.22 -25.39
N ALA A 4 22.43 -43.42 -24.17
CA ALA A 4 21.78 -42.88 -23.00
C ALA A 4 21.84 -41.35 -23.09
N SER A 5 20.67 -40.71 -23.08
CA SER A 5 20.57 -39.26 -22.97
C SER A 5 20.53 -38.87 -21.50
N ILE A 6 21.58 -38.14 -21.11
CA ILE A 6 21.79 -37.50 -19.82
C ILE A 6 20.87 -36.28 -19.73
N THR A 7 20.33 -36.02 -18.54
CA THR A 7 20.42 -34.76 -17.76
C THR A 7 19.06 -34.32 -17.22
N THR A 8 18.89 -34.57 -15.92
CA THR A 8 17.95 -33.92 -15.02
C THR A 8 18.16 -32.41 -15.04
N VAL A 9 17.11 -31.64 -15.31
CA VAL A 9 17.03 -30.23 -14.91
C VAL A 9 15.92 -30.16 -13.89
N GLU A 10 16.28 -30.02 -12.61
CA GLU A 10 15.32 -29.75 -11.56
C GLU A 10 14.69 -28.39 -11.84
N GLU A 11 13.43 -28.42 -12.27
CA GLU A 11 12.59 -27.24 -12.43
C GLU A 11 12.32 -26.68 -11.03
N ASN A 12 12.96 -25.56 -10.71
CA ASN A 12 12.83 -24.90 -9.43
C ASN A 12 11.43 -24.27 -9.31
N ASP A 13 10.53 -25.01 -8.69
CA ASP A 13 9.10 -24.71 -8.52
C ASP A 13 8.83 -23.66 -7.40
N ALA A 14 9.68 -22.63 -7.32
CA ALA A 14 9.51 -21.56 -6.35
C ALA A 14 8.39 -20.61 -6.84
N PRO A 15 7.27 -20.45 -6.09
CA PRO A 15 6.18 -19.58 -6.52
C PRO A 15 6.69 -18.13 -6.65
N PRO A 16 6.20 -17.35 -7.64
CA PRO A 16 6.59 -15.95 -7.78
C PRO A 16 6.27 -15.23 -6.48
N GLY A 17 7.32 -14.84 -5.74
CA GLY A 17 7.16 -14.18 -4.46
C GLY A 17 6.21 -13.00 -4.60
N GLU A 18 5.06 -13.08 -3.94
CA GLU A 18 4.06 -12.01 -3.88
C GLU A 18 4.78 -10.72 -3.50
N ARG A 19 4.92 -9.80 -4.46
CA ARG A 19 5.41 -8.45 -4.15
C ARG A 19 4.37 -7.81 -3.26
N ARG A 20 4.58 -7.91 -1.95
CA ARG A 20 3.83 -7.15 -0.96
C ARG A 20 4.06 -5.68 -1.25
N VAL A 21 3.12 -5.04 -1.95
CA VAL A 21 3.12 -3.60 -2.14
C VAL A 21 2.81 -2.99 -0.78
N ARG A 22 3.85 -2.74 0.01
CA ARG A 22 3.72 -2.10 1.31
C ARG A 22 3.45 -0.62 1.08
N ALA A 23 2.18 -0.22 1.15
CA ALA A 23 1.83 1.18 1.31
C ALA A 23 2.17 1.59 2.74
N LYS A 24 3.16 2.47 2.91
CA LYS A 24 3.39 3.13 4.20
C LYS A 24 2.27 4.13 4.39
N LEU A 25 1.59 4.11 5.54
CA LEU A 25 0.42 4.94 5.85
C LEU A 25 0.50 5.52 7.26
N ASP A 26 1.71 5.76 7.77
CA ASP A 26 1.94 6.18 9.16
C ASP A 26 1.66 7.67 9.38
N THR A 27 1.68 8.47 8.30
CA THR A 27 1.52 9.93 8.34
C THR A 27 0.49 10.41 7.33
N ILE A 28 -0.11 11.59 7.57
CA ILE A 28 -1.03 12.20 6.60
C ILE A 28 -0.36 12.47 5.24
N ALA A 29 0.95 12.74 5.25
CA ALA A 29 1.74 12.93 4.03
C ALA A 29 1.86 11.64 3.20
N ASP A 30 1.92 10.48 3.88
CA ASP A 30 1.92 9.18 3.22
C ASP A 30 0.56 8.83 2.62
N VAL A 31 -0.52 9.07 3.38
CA VAL A 31 -1.90 8.91 2.88
C VAL A 31 -2.12 9.79 1.64
N ARG A 32 -1.68 11.05 1.68
CA ARG A 32 -1.76 11.98 0.54
C ARG A 32 -1.00 11.45 -0.69
N ARG A 33 0.17 10.83 -0.51
CA ARG A 33 0.95 10.24 -1.61
C ARG A 33 0.18 9.10 -2.29
N GLU A 34 -0.41 8.20 -1.50
CA GLU A 34 -1.19 7.09 -2.04
C GLU A 34 -2.50 7.56 -2.69
N MET A 35 -3.17 8.58 -2.14
CA MET A 35 -4.33 9.20 -2.82
C MET A 35 -3.96 9.79 -4.19
N ALA A 36 -2.84 10.50 -4.27
CA ALA A 36 -2.38 11.07 -5.54
C ALA A 36 -2.01 9.97 -6.55
N LYS A 37 -1.49 8.83 -6.07
CA LYS A 37 -1.21 7.65 -6.90
C LYS A 37 -2.50 7.02 -7.43
N LEU A 38 -3.51 6.81 -6.57
CA LEU A 38 -4.83 6.31 -7.00
C LEU A 38 -5.45 7.21 -8.06
N TYR A 39 -5.41 8.53 -7.86
CA TYR A 39 -5.92 9.49 -8.85
C TYR A 39 -5.23 9.33 -10.20
N ARG A 40 -3.90 9.23 -10.23
CA ARG A 40 -3.15 9.03 -11.48
C ARG A 40 -3.52 7.71 -12.15
N MET A 41 -3.64 6.62 -11.39
CA MET A 41 -4.01 5.30 -11.92
C MET A 41 -5.42 5.28 -12.51
N ALA A 42 -6.38 5.92 -11.85
CA ALA A 42 -7.73 6.07 -12.36
C ALA A 42 -7.75 6.95 -13.62
N ARG A 43 -6.97 8.05 -13.62
CA ARG A 43 -6.89 8.96 -14.77
C ARG A 43 -6.23 8.35 -16.00
N SER A 44 -5.28 7.43 -15.79
CA SER A 44 -4.61 6.67 -16.86
C SER A 44 -5.34 5.38 -17.24
N GLU A 45 -6.58 5.19 -16.78
CA GLU A 45 -7.43 4.01 -17.07
C GLU A 45 -6.77 2.67 -16.68
N THR A 46 -5.76 2.71 -15.80
CA THR A 46 -5.06 1.53 -15.29
C THR A 46 -5.82 0.88 -14.13
N LEU A 47 -6.74 1.63 -13.52
CA LEU A 47 -7.64 1.18 -12.45
C LEU A 47 -9.03 1.77 -12.72
N ASP A 48 -10.08 0.98 -12.48
CA ASP A 48 -11.46 1.46 -12.59
C ASP A 48 -11.73 2.60 -11.59
N VAL A 49 -12.52 3.59 -12.02
CA VAL A 49 -12.80 4.78 -11.21
C VAL A 49 -13.60 4.44 -9.95
N GLN A 50 -14.51 3.45 -10.01
CA GLN A 50 -15.28 3.01 -8.84
C GLN A 50 -14.39 2.31 -7.83
N ASP A 51 -13.47 1.45 -8.29
CA ASP A 51 -12.49 0.80 -7.42
C ASP A 51 -11.54 1.83 -6.78
N ALA A 52 -11.07 2.80 -7.56
CA ALA A 52 -10.27 3.91 -7.05
C ALA A 52 -11.01 4.73 -5.98
N ALA A 53 -12.31 5.00 -6.18
CA ALA A 53 -13.13 5.72 -5.21
C ALA A 53 -13.31 4.94 -3.89
N ARG A 54 -13.53 3.61 -3.96
CA ARG A 54 -13.60 2.76 -2.76
C ARG A 54 -12.30 2.79 -1.97
N LEU A 55 -11.16 2.68 -2.66
CA LEU A 55 -9.85 2.76 -2.03
C LEU A 55 -9.58 4.15 -1.43
N ALA A 56 -10.00 5.22 -2.12
CA ALA A 56 -9.87 6.58 -1.60
C ALA A 56 -10.65 6.77 -0.29
N ASN A 57 -11.86 6.21 -0.17
CA ASN A 57 -12.63 6.27 1.08
C ASN A 57 -11.89 5.60 2.25
N ILE A 58 -11.26 4.45 2.01
CA ILE A 58 -10.46 3.77 3.04
C ILE A 58 -9.28 4.66 3.45
N LEU A 59 -8.57 5.25 2.50
CA LEU A 59 -7.48 6.18 2.78
C LEU A 59 -7.95 7.44 3.55
N MET A 60 -9.15 7.96 3.26
CA MET A 60 -9.73 9.07 4.01
C MET A 60 -9.99 8.71 5.48
N LEU A 61 -10.51 7.51 5.75
CA LEU A 61 -10.72 7.03 7.12
C LEU A 61 -9.40 6.90 7.87
N ILE A 62 -8.37 6.34 7.24
CA ILE A 62 -7.02 6.24 7.81
C ILE A 62 -6.46 7.64 8.11
N GLY A 63 -6.60 8.59 7.18
CA GLY A 63 -6.17 9.97 7.38
C GLY A 63 -6.81 10.62 8.62
N ARG A 64 -8.12 10.43 8.81
CA ARG A 64 -8.83 10.95 9.99
C ARG A 64 -8.34 10.36 11.31
N LEU A 65 -8.00 9.07 11.33
CA LEU A 65 -7.46 8.41 12.53
C LEU A 65 -6.08 8.96 12.89
N ILE A 66 -5.23 9.19 11.88
CA ILE A 66 -3.90 9.80 12.08
C ILE A 66 -4.05 11.23 12.62
N GLU A 67 -4.89 12.04 11.98
CA GLU A 67 -5.15 13.42 12.43
C GLU A 67 -5.70 13.45 13.86
N GLY A 68 -6.65 12.57 14.19
CA GLY A 68 -7.18 12.42 15.55
C GLY A 68 -6.09 12.16 16.58
N GLY A 69 -5.22 11.18 16.33
CA GLY A 69 -4.12 10.85 17.24
C GLY A 69 -3.04 11.96 17.34
N GLU A 70 -2.79 12.70 16.26
CA GLU A 70 -1.88 13.86 16.31
C GLU A 70 -2.48 15.01 17.12
N LEU A 71 -3.80 15.24 17.01
CA LEU A 71 -4.51 16.25 17.78
C LEU A 71 -4.55 15.89 19.27
N GLU A 72 -4.84 14.64 19.62
CA GLU A 72 -4.80 14.14 21.01
C GLU A 72 -3.43 14.38 21.66
N LYS A 73 -2.33 13.99 20.99
CA LYS A 73 -0.97 14.24 21.48
C LYS A 73 -0.66 15.72 21.71
N ARG A 74 -1.14 16.58 20.80
CA ARG A 74 -0.96 18.03 20.93
C ARG A 74 -1.78 18.59 22.09
N LEU A 75 -2.98 18.05 22.32
CA LEU A 75 -3.83 18.43 23.44
C LEU A 75 -3.19 18.02 24.77
N GLU A 76 -2.76 16.76 24.91
CA GLU A 76 -2.03 16.27 26.10
C GLU A 76 -0.82 17.15 26.43
N ALA A 77 -0.04 17.55 25.41
CA ALA A 77 1.12 18.42 25.57
C ALA A 77 0.76 19.85 26.02
N LEU A 78 -0.47 20.32 25.75
CA LEU A 78 -0.97 21.62 26.22
C LEU A 78 -1.57 21.51 27.62
N GLU A 79 -2.34 20.46 27.89
CA GLU A 79 -2.96 20.20 29.19
C GLU A 79 -1.91 19.97 30.28
N GLY A 80 -0.81 19.25 29.98
CA GLY A 80 0.29 19.06 30.93
C GLY A 80 1.10 20.32 31.24
N ARG A 81 0.80 21.47 30.61
CA ARG A 81 1.49 22.75 30.81
C ARG A 81 0.68 23.76 31.64
N ILE A 82 -0.55 23.42 32.01
CA ILE A 82 -1.47 24.23 32.82
C ILE A 82 -1.48 23.67 34.25
#